data_AF-A0A7S1FFE0-F1
#
_entry.id   AF-A0A7S1FFE0-F1
#
_cell.length_a   1.000
_cell.length_b   1.000
_cell.length_c   1.000
_cell.angle_alpha   90.00
_cell.angle_beta   90.00
_cell.angle_gamma   90.00
#
_symmetry.space_group_name_H-M   'P 1'
#
loop_
_entity.id
_entity.type
_entity.pdbx_description
1 polymer ?
#
loop_
_entity_poly.entity_id
_entity_poly.type
_entity_poly.pdbx_seq_one_letter_code
_entity_poly.pdbx_strand_id
1 'polypeptide(L)'
;SLTLDNFDTMLKRSFPPCMSHLVFDMRRRQRRLRHLGRLQLRPFLREAGLSAGAAVKWWRQELSRDPDVDQKTFEKCTYEVEHTYGLRGHGRGAQPYSCQ
;
A
#
# COMPACT_ATOMS: atom_id res chain seq x y z
N SER A 1 -10.20 7.46 10.42
CA SER A 1 -8.92 7.53 9.68
C SER A 1 -8.11 6.28 9.96
N LEU A 2 -7.49 5.70 8.95
CA LEU A 2 -6.66 4.48 9.06
C LEU A 2 -5.31 4.79 9.72
N THR A 3 -4.87 3.95 10.66
CA THR A 3 -3.57 4.00 11.33
C THR A 3 -2.88 2.64 11.26
N LEU A 4 -1.61 2.55 11.68
CA LEU A 4 -0.94 1.25 11.79
C LEU A 4 -1.61 0.35 12.84
N ASP A 5 -1.98 0.92 13.99
CA ASP A 5 -2.54 0.16 15.13
C ASP A 5 -3.92 -0.43 14.83
N ASN A 6 -4.74 0.28 14.04
CA ASN A 6 -6.07 -0.20 13.68
C ASN A 6 -6.12 -0.94 12.33
N PHE A 7 -4.99 -1.11 11.65
CA PHE A 7 -4.93 -1.59 10.27
C PHE A 7 -5.62 -2.96 10.11
N ASP A 8 -5.22 -3.95 10.91
CA ASP A 8 -5.75 -5.32 10.77
C ASP A 8 -7.23 -5.41 11.18
N THR A 9 -7.68 -4.55 12.09
CA THR A 9 -9.11 -4.44 12.45
C THR A 9 -9.91 -3.87 11.29
N MET A 10 -9.43 -2.77 10.67
CA MET A 10 -10.09 -2.14 9.53
C MET A 10 -10.06 -3.01 8.27
N LEU A 11 -8.96 -3.74 8.05
CA LEU A 11 -8.81 -4.72 6.97
C LEU A 11 -9.92 -5.78 7.00
N LYS A 12 -10.30 -6.24 8.20
CA LYS A 12 -11.32 -7.27 8.37
C LYS A 12 -12.75 -6.72 8.35
N ARG A 13 -12.96 -5.50 8.85
CA ARG A 13 -14.31 -4.96 9.10
C ARG A 13 -14.81 -3.96 8.07
N SER A 14 -13.91 -3.23 7.41
CA SER A 14 -14.28 -2.02 6.68
C SER A 14 -13.67 -1.91 5.28
N PHE A 15 -12.60 -2.64 4.99
CA PHE A 15 -12.02 -2.63 3.64
C PHE A 15 -12.97 -3.32 2.66
N PRO A 16 -13.15 -2.76 1.44
CA PRO A 16 -13.94 -3.43 0.41
C PRO A 16 -13.26 -4.75 -0.01
N PRO A 17 -14.02 -5.74 -0.49
CA PRO A 17 -13.49 -7.08 -0.79
C PRO A 17 -12.28 -7.08 -1.72
N CYS A 18 -12.25 -6.19 -2.73
CA CYS A 18 -11.12 -6.07 -3.65
C CYS A 18 -9.81 -5.65 -2.95
N MET A 19 -9.87 -4.68 -2.04
CA MET A 19 -8.69 -4.20 -1.32
C MET A 19 -8.24 -5.19 -0.24
N SER A 20 -9.19 -5.80 0.48
CA SER A 20 -8.89 -6.86 1.44
C SER A 20 -8.24 -8.06 0.75
N HIS A 21 -8.75 -8.45 -0.42
CA HIS A 21 -8.19 -9.54 -1.22
C HIS A 21 -6.72 -9.28 -1.57
N LEU A 22 -6.36 -8.06 -2.02
CA LEU A 22 -4.97 -7.73 -2.35
C LEU A 22 -4.04 -7.91 -1.15
N VAL A 23 -4.43 -7.44 0.04
CA VAL A 23 -3.62 -7.56 1.26
C VAL A 23 -3.50 -9.03 1.69
N PHE A 24 -4.60 -9.77 1.72
CA PHE A 24 -4.57 -11.19 2.11
C PHE A 24 -3.80 -12.05 1.12
N ASP A 25 -3.95 -11.81 -0.17
CA ASP A 25 -3.25 -12.55 -1.21
C ASP A 25 -1.73 -12.28 -1.18
N MET A 26 -1.31 -11.03 -1.00
CA MET A 26 0.09 -10.66 -0.80
C MET A 26 0.70 -11.38 0.42
N ARG A 27 0.00 -11.35 1.56
CA ARG A 27 0.45 -12.00 2.80
C ARG A 27 0.50 -13.51 2.68
N ARG A 28 -0.54 -14.14 2.11
CA ARG A 28 -0.64 -15.60 1.93
C ARG A 28 0.44 -16.11 1.00
N ARG A 29 0.66 -15.43 -0.14
CA ARG A 29 1.69 -15.84 -1.09
C ARG A 29 3.10 -15.56 -0.57
N GLN A 30 3.25 -14.70 0.44
CA GLN A 30 4.55 -14.15 0.86
C GLN A 30 5.31 -13.58 -0.34
N ARG A 31 4.57 -12.87 -1.20
CA ARG A 31 5.07 -12.30 -2.45
C ARG A 31 4.48 -10.92 -2.65
N ARG A 32 5.32 -9.96 -3.03
CA ARG A 32 4.89 -8.60 -3.36
C ARG A 32 3.79 -8.59 -4.40
N LEU A 33 2.89 -7.62 -4.31
CA LEU A 33 1.86 -7.40 -5.32
C LEU A 33 2.48 -7.07 -6.68
N ARG A 34 1.87 -7.55 -7.76
CA ARG A 34 2.18 -7.12 -9.14
C ARG A 34 1.79 -5.65 -9.33
N HIS A 35 2.24 -5.06 -10.44
CA HIS A 35 2.10 -3.62 -10.70
C HIS A 35 0.68 -3.09 -10.50
N LEU A 36 -0.33 -3.72 -11.11
CA LEU A 36 -1.73 -3.29 -11.00
C LEU A 36 -2.25 -3.32 -9.55
N GLY A 37 -1.94 -4.37 -8.79
CA GLY A 37 -2.34 -4.45 -7.38
C GLY A 37 -1.74 -3.32 -6.53
N ARG A 38 -0.49 -2.91 -6.82
CA ARG A 38 0.13 -1.76 -6.15
C ARG A 38 -0.50 -0.42 -6.57
N LEU A 39 -0.85 -0.28 -7.85
CA LEU A 39 -1.54 0.90 -8.37
C LEU A 39 -2.94 1.08 -7.77
N GLN A 40 -3.63 -0.01 -7.45
CA GLN A 40 -4.93 0.03 -6.77
C GLN A 40 -4.78 0.31 -5.27
N LEU A 41 -3.88 -0.42 -4.59
CA LEU A 41 -3.84 -0.40 -3.12
C LEU A 41 -3.21 0.88 -2.56
N ARG A 42 -2.16 1.43 -3.18
CA ARG A 42 -1.46 2.60 -2.60
C ARG A 42 -2.34 3.85 -2.51
N PRO A 43 -3.05 4.28 -3.57
CA PRO A 43 -3.94 5.43 -3.47
C PRO A 43 -5.11 5.16 -2.52
N PHE A 44 -5.63 3.92 -2.48
CA PHE A 44 -6.68 3.54 -1.53
C PHE A 44 -6.25 3.75 -0.07
N LEU A 45 -5.04 3.30 0.30
CA LEU A 45 -4.53 3.48 1.66
C LEU A 45 -4.38 4.96 2.05
N ARG A 46 -4.01 5.83 1.08
CA ARG A 46 -4.00 7.28 1.27
C ARG A 46 -5.40 7.80 1.57
N GLU A 47 -6.39 7.50 0.74
CA GLU A 47 -7.78 7.96 0.94
C GLU A 47 -8.43 7.39 2.20
N ALA A 48 -8.05 6.18 2.60
CA ALA A 48 -8.46 5.60 3.87
C ALA A 48 -7.89 6.36 5.09
N GLY A 49 -6.94 7.28 4.86
CA GLY A 49 -6.38 8.19 5.86
C GLY A 49 -5.04 7.74 6.45
N LEU A 50 -4.39 6.71 5.90
CA LEU A 50 -3.06 6.30 6.34
C LEU A 50 -2.05 7.38 5.91
N SER A 51 -1.32 7.97 6.85
CA SER A 51 -0.31 8.99 6.53
C SER A 51 0.84 8.43 5.69
N ALA A 52 1.55 9.28 4.94
CA ALA A 52 2.67 8.85 4.10
C ALA A 52 3.75 8.08 4.90
N GLY A 53 4.13 8.62 6.07
CA GLY A 53 5.10 7.98 6.95
C GLY A 53 4.62 6.63 7.48
N ALA A 54 3.34 6.51 7.84
CA ALA A 54 2.74 5.24 8.23
C ALA A 54 2.67 4.24 7.06
N ALA A 55 2.32 4.71 5.86
CA ALA A 55 2.27 3.90 4.66
C ALA A 55 3.64 3.33 4.28
N VAL A 56 4.72 4.12 4.35
CA VAL A 56 6.08 3.63 4.11
C VAL A 56 6.44 2.52 5.10
N LYS A 57 6.16 2.71 6.40
CA LYS A 57 6.39 1.68 7.44
C LYS A 57 5.60 0.41 7.15
N TRP A 58 4.31 0.56 6.82
CA TRP A 58 3.44 -0.57 6.49
C TRP A 58 3.95 -1.35 5.27
N TRP A 59 4.25 -0.66 4.16
CA TRP A 59 4.77 -1.31 2.96
C TRP A 59 6.09 -2.01 3.20
N ARG A 60 6.98 -1.44 4.01
CA ARG A 60 8.25 -2.08 4.37
C ARG A 60 8.02 -3.38 5.15
N GLN A 61 7.10 -3.38 6.12
CA GLN A 61 6.74 -4.57 6.88
C GLN A 61 6.08 -5.65 6.02
N GLU A 62 5.22 -5.27 5.07
CA GLU A 62 4.57 -6.25 4.19
C GLU A 62 5.54 -6.81 3.15
N LEU A 63 6.42 -5.97 2.59
CA LEU A 63 7.43 -6.39 1.63
C LEU A 63 8.53 -7.25 2.25
N SER A 64 8.87 -7.07 3.54
CA SER A 64 9.84 -7.94 4.22
C SER A 64 9.37 -9.38 4.40
N ARG A 65 8.10 -9.67 4.10
CA ARG A 65 7.58 -11.05 4.06
C ARG A 65 7.96 -11.78 2.77
N ASP A 66 8.35 -11.08 1.70
CA ASP A 66 8.78 -11.68 0.44
C ASP A 66 10.30 -11.89 0.45
N PRO A 67 10.79 -13.15 0.37
CA PRO A 67 12.21 -13.45 0.49
C PRO A 67 13.06 -12.90 -0.65
N ASP A 68 12.45 -12.57 -1.80
CA ASP A 68 13.16 -12.02 -2.96
C ASP A 68 13.25 -10.48 -2.93
N VAL A 69 12.73 -9.82 -1.88
CA VAL A 69 12.80 -8.37 -1.74
C VAL A 69 14.16 -7.96 -1.19
N ASP A 70 14.84 -7.12 -1.97
CA ASP A 70 16.11 -6.51 -1.62
C ASP A 70 15.97 -5.04 -1.17
N GLN A 71 17.09 -4.46 -0.72
CA GLN A 71 17.18 -3.06 -0.31
C GLN A 71 16.73 -2.09 -1.41
N LYS A 72 17.11 -2.38 -2.67
CA LYS A 72 16.73 -1.57 -3.84
C LYS A 72 15.21 -1.56 -4.06
N THR A 73 14.54 -2.68 -3.83
CA THR A 73 13.08 -2.78 -3.91
C THR A 73 12.40 -1.95 -2.82
N PHE A 74 12.95 -1.90 -1.59
CA PHE A 74 12.43 -1.04 -0.53
C PHE A 74 12.55 0.45 -0.88
N GLU A 75 13.70 0.88 -1.36
CA GLU A 75 13.94 2.27 -1.78
C GLU A 75 12.99 2.70 -2.89
N LYS A 76 12.83 1.84 -3.90
CA LYS A 76 11.85 2.05 -4.97
C LYS A 76 10.43 2.13 -4.42
N CYS A 77 10.05 1.27 -3.48
CA CYS A 77 8.72 1.31 -2.88
C CYS A 77 8.48 2.61 -2.10
N THR A 78 9.46 3.09 -1.33
CA THR A 78 9.38 4.37 -0.60
C THR A 78 9.13 5.52 -1.56
N TYR A 79 9.93 5.63 -2.63
CA TYR A 79 9.74 6.66 -3.65
C TYR A 79 8.33 6.59 -4.29
N GLU A 80 7.87 5.40 -4.66
CA GLU A 80 6.55 5.21 -5.25
C GLU A 80 5.40 5.56 -4.30
N VAL A 81 5.55 5.31 -2.99
CA VAL A 81 4.59 5.73 -1.96
C VAL A 81 4.61 7.25 -1.84
N GLU A 82 5.76 7.89 -1.69
CA GLU A 82 5.85 9.35 -1.61
C GLU A 82 5.28 10.05 -2.85
N HIS A 83 5.54 9.50 -4.04
CA HIS A 83 4.93 9.97 -5.29
C HIS A 83 3.40 9.82 -5.27
N THR A 84 2.88 8.69 -4.79
CA THR A 84 1.43 8.47 -4.64
C THR A 84 0.80 9.53 -3.72
N TYR A 85 1.53 9.99 -2.70
CA TYR A 85 1.07 11.01 -1.75
C TYR A 85 1.33 12.45 -2.22
N GLY A 86 1.89 12.66 -3.42
CA GLY A 86 2.19 13.99 -3.94
C GLY A 86 3.42 14.66 -3.28
N LEU A 87 4.26 13.89 -2.57
CA LEU A 87 5.48 14.39 -1.92
C LEU A 87 6.70 14.37 -2.86
N ARG A 88 6.54 13.91 -4.10
CA ARG A 88 7.56 13.85 -5.16
C ARG A 88 6.96 14.26 -6.51
N GLY A 89 7.82 14.60 -7.47
CA GLY A 89 7.41 14.95 -8.84
C GLY A 89 6.63 16.28 -8.91
N HIS A 90 5.64 16.37 -9.80
CA HIS A 90 4.79 17.57 -9.98
C HIS A 90 3.80 17.80 -8.80
N GLY A 91 3.93 17.07 -7.69
CA GLY A 91 3.08 17.28 -6.50
C GLY A 91 1.62 16.84 -6.64
N ARG A 92 1.25 16.17 -7.73
CA ARG A 92 -0.08 15.58 -7.92
C ARG A 92 -0.05 14.12 -7.45
N GLY A 93 -0.64 13.83 -6.30
CA GLY A 93 -0.80 12.45 -5.82
C GLY A 93 -1.62 11.60 -6.80
N ALA A 94 -1.41 10.28 -6.80
CA ALA A 94 -2.11 9.39 -7.73
C ALA A 94 -3.61 9.28 -7.36
N GLN A 95 -4.52 9.32 -8.33
CA GLN A 95 -5.94 9.15 -8.04
C GLN A 95 -6.26 7.67 -7.77
N PRO A 96 -7.17 7.37 -6.82
CA PRO A 96 -7.69 6.03 -6.64
C PRO A 96 -8.49 5.59 -7.86
N TYR A 97 -8.45 4.29 -8.14
CA TYR A 97 -9.29 3.69 -9.17
C TYR A 97 -10.75 3.68 -8.72
N SER A 98 -11.65 4.00 -9.64
CA SER A 98 -13.09 3.77 -9.47
C SER A 98 -13.40 2.27 -9.64
N CYS A 99 -14.64 1.88 -9.32
CA CYS A 99 -15.14 0.53 -9.55
C CYS A 99 -15.65 0.30 -10.99
N GLN A 100 -15.58 1.32 -11.85
CA GLN A 100 -16.11 1.33 -13.23
C GLN A 100 -15.04 1.00 -14.26
#